data_AF-A0A6G0JSS6-F1
#
_entry.id   AF-A0A6G0JSS6-F1
#
_cell.length_a   1.000
_cell.length_b   1.000
_cell.length_c   1.000
_cell.angle_alpha   90.00
_cell.angle_beta   90.00
_cell.angle_gamma   90.00
#
_symmetry.space_group_name_H-M   'P 1'
#
loop_
_entity.id
_entity.type
_entity.pdbx_description
1 polymer ?
#
loop_
_entity_poly.entity_id
_entity_poly.type
_entity_poly.pdbx_seq_one_letter_code
_entity_poly.pdbx_strand_id
1 'polypeptide(L)'
;MPKATKKSGKTSGKNANVQPQATSKSTPSQGSSEDTQQSKRKRDQNEDEVDGESAKNKTVRVTRNATAEAAEDVEGDTIRQTSDDQELSLVDLAEAVPALKKMHTRMKGGKRQLGKRTSGDKFQLSPSLFEVFADRCRAARNAHKGVDYQRLSTTKNFKNFKGHAEELRAKEPELKVLLKKALAEQREIDAGKPMKNIEALEEEVARLDVQHEEDVAKCNQLEVDIKQQEEKHSQTISKLKESHEVEIGKLQNELNEVKAKYDALNEVMTGRGKSAELGGEVNEVKDKVAELEQKMEAETTRQAELVAFGNRLDEMEQRLVAEADALKAGRERVKGEWVKLEMERESVKGEWAELDYEKSRHAFHVRAVEQRYTDWQRAVDTAKHDRDVAREDANDLR
;
A
#
# COMPACT_ATOMS: atom_id res chain seq x y z
N MET A 1 69.67 -73.28 15.84
CA MET A 1 69.17 -71.96 15.40
C MET A 1 69.58 -70.91 16.44
N PRO A 2 70.45 -69.94 16.12
CA PRO A 2 70.94 -68.97 17.11
C PRO A 2 70.20 -67.64 17.02
N LYS A 3 70.01 -66.96 18.16
CA LYS A 3 69.78 -65.50 18.19
C LYS A 3 70.80 -64.84 19.15
N ALA A 4 71.86 -64.35 18.53
CA ALA A 4 72.70 -63.22 18.91
C ALA A 4 72.04 -61.94 18.31
N THR A 5 72.19 -60.68 18.73
CA THR A 5 73.11 -59.97 19.65
C THR A 5 72.72 -58.47 19.75
N LYS A 6 73.16 -57.82 20.85
CA LYS A 6 73.71 -56.43 21.01
C LYS A 6 72.85 -55.22 20.58
N LYS A 7 72.53 -54.25 21.46
CA LYS A 7 73.32 -53.19 22.15
C LYS A 7 74.02 -52.14 21.27
N SER A 8 73.60 -50.87 21.42
CA SER A 8 74.37 -49.61 21.36
C SER A 8 73.43 -48.51 21.93
N GLY A 9 73.69 -47.75 23.01
CA GLY A 9 74.73 -46.73 23.21
C GLY A 9 74.24 -45.37 22.63
N LYS A 10 74.29 -44.18 23.25
CA LYS A 10 74.97 -43.66 24.46
C LYS A 10 74.58 -42.16 24.67
N THR A 11 74.35 -41.73 25.93
CA THR A 11 74.78 -40.47 26.62
C THR A 11 74.42 -39.05 26.10
N SER A 12 73.81 -38.17 26.93
CA SER A 12 74.40 -37.17 27.89
C SER A 12 74.41 -35.74 27.30
N GLY A 13 74.10 -34.61 27.96
CA GLY A 13 73.66 -34.25 29.31
C GLY A 13 73.73 -32.72 29.52
N LYS A 14 73.13 -32.24 30.62
CA LYS A 14 73.39 -31.02 31.44
C LYS A 14 73.02 -29.58 30.98
N ASN A 15 71.97 -29.05 31.64
CA ASN A 15 71.82 -27.83 32.47
C ASN A 15 72.72 -26.59 32.29
N ALA A 16 72.10 -25.38 32.27
CA ALA A 16 72.60 -24.16 32.93
C ALA A 16 71.49 -23.09 33.12
N ASN A 17 71.64 -22.28 34.16
CA ASN A 17 70.79 -21.21 34.71
C ASN A 17 71.39 -19.82 34.38
N VAL A 18 70.61 -18.84 33.87
CA VAL A 18 70.92 -17.38 33.93
C VAL A 18 69.63 -16.52 33.75
N GLN A 19 69.44 -15.51 34.61
CA GLN A 19 68.61 -14.27 34.46
C GLN A 19 69.60 -13.06 34.56
N PRO A 20 69.32 -11.76 34.26
CA PRO A 20 68.05 -11.02 34.00
C PRO A 20 68.12 -9.81 32.98
N GLN A 21 67.12 -8.91 33.04
CA GLN A 21 66.96 -7.50 32.51
C GLN A 21 66.24 -7.28 31.16
N ALA A 22 65.03 -6.66 31.17
CA ALA A 22 64.68 -5.21 31.02
C ALA A 22 64.56 -4.82 29.52
N THR A 23 63.63 -4.05 28.95
CA THR A 23 62.60 -3.05 29.30
C THR A 23 61.44 -3.21 28.28
N SER A 24 60.20 -2.74 28.49
CA SER A 24 59.77 -1.41 28.01
C SER A 24 58.31 -1.14 28.40
N LYS A 25 58.09 0.06 28.95
CA LYS A 25 56.80 0.70 29.22
C LYS A 25 56.20 1.24 27.92
N SER A 26 54.87 1.28 27.79
CA SER A 26 54.13 2.30 27.03
C SER A 26 52.63 2.32 27.37
N THR A 27 52.21 3.38 28.07
CA THR A 27 50.90 4.05 27.99
C THR A 27 51.21 5.56 27.97
N PRO A 28 50.43 6.36 27.21
CA PRO A 28 49.40 7.23 27.81
C PRO A 28 48.10 7.30 26.96
N SER A 29 46.91 7.28 27.55
CA SER A 29 46.09 8.42 28.02
C SER A 29 45.74 9.47 26.95
N GLN A 30 44.47 9.52 26.55
CA GLN A 30 43.70 10.77 26.41
C GLN A 30 42.22 10.51 26.73
N GLY A 31 41.67 11.31 27.65
CA GLY A 31 40.24 11.43 27.88
C GLY A 31 39.63 12.55 27.03
N SER A 32 38.31 12.53 26.93
CA SER A 32 37.50 13.72 26.69
C SER A 32 36.10 13.46 27.26
N SER A 33 35.77 14.26 28.26
CA SER A 33 34.42 14.51 28.78
C SER A 33 33.64 15.36 27.79
N GLU A 34 32.31 15.17 27.71
CA GLU A 34 31.40 16.30 27.59
C GLU A 34 30.00 15.94 28.10
N ASP A 35 29.49 16.88 28.88
CA ASP A 35 28.25 16.88 29.64
C ASP A 35 27.00 17.14 28.78
N THR A 36 25.85 17.04 29.46
CA THR A 36 24.63 17.85 29.31
C THR A 36 23.46 17.21 28.54
N GLN A 37 22.44 16.70 29.24
CA GLN A 37 21.25 17.47 29.64
C GLN A 37 20.15 16.58 30.23
N GLN A 38 19.58 17.08 31.32
CA GLN A 38 18.36 16.61 31.97
C GLN A 38 17.13 16.81 31.08
N SER A 39 16.13 15.93 31.18
CA SER A 39 14.72 16.38 31.07
C SER A 39 13.75 15.43 31.76
N LYS A 40 12.86 16.04 32.55
CA LYS A 40 11.73 15.48 33.29
C LYS A 40 10.49 15.46 32.38
N ARG A 41 9.55 14.53 32.63
CA ARG A 41 8.06 14.67 32.73
C ARG A 41 7.36 13.37 32.27
N LYS A 42 6.61 12.71 33.17
CA LYS A 42 5.11 12.68 33.34
C LYS A 42 4.43 11.90 32.19
N ARG A 43 3.82 10.74 32.47
CA ARG A 43 2.43 10.52 32.95
C ARG A 43 1.44 11.32 32.12
N ASP A 44 0.66 10.62 31.30
CA ASP A 44 -0.76 10.91 31.05
C ASP A 44 -1.52 9.60 30.82
N GLN A 45 -2.63 9.49 31.54
CA GLN A 45 -3.76 8.59 31.29
C GLN A 45 -4.74 9.35 30.39
N ASN A 46 -5.55 8.61 29.62
CA ASN A 46 -6.92 8.86 29.12
C ASN A 46 -7.10 7.89 27.94
N GLU A 47 -7.84 6.79 28.08
CA GLU A 47 -9.30 6.71 27.95
C GLU A 47 -9.83 7.47 26.73
N ASP A 48 -10.17 6.72 25.69
CA ASP A 48 -11.31 7.03 24.83
C ASP A 48 -12.07 5.74 24.54
N GLU A 49 -13.33 5.78 24.94
CA GLU A 49 -14.38 4.78 24.85
C GLU A 49 -15.25 5.14 23.64
N VAL A 50 -15.44 4.24 22.67
CA VAL A 50 -16.54 4.35 21.69
C VAL A 50 -17.09 2.97 21.35
N ASP A 51 -18.39 2.83 21.61
CA ASP A 51 -19.31 1.72 21.37
C ASP A 51 -19.42 1.22 19.92
N GLY A 52 -19.85 -0.05 19.75
CA GLY A 52 -20.32 -0.54 18.44
C GLY A 52 -20.53 -2.06 18.27
N GLU A 53 -21.39 -2.67 19.09
CA GLU A 53 -22.43 -3.66 18.75
C GLU A 53 -22.20 -4.89 17.80
N SER A 54 -22.55 -6.08 18.36
CA SER A 54 -23.22 -7.25 17.75
C SER A 54 -22.50 -8.16 16.73
N ALA A 55 -22.24 -9.41 17.15
CA ALA A 55 -22.81 -10.60 16.51
C ALA A 55 -22.83 -11.81 17.44
N LYS A 56 -24.00 -12.45 17.55
CA LYS A 56 -24.33 -13.62 18.37
C LYS A 56 -24.02 -14.91 17.60
N ASN A 57 -23.33 -15.88 18.21
CA ASN A 57 -23.48 -17.29 17.83
C ASN A 57 -23.56 -18.22 19.06
N LYS A 58 -24.75 -18.83 19.17
CA LYS A 58 -25.22 -19.88 20.07
C LYS A 58 -24.24 -21.04 20.24
N THR A 59 -23.89 -21.37 21.49
CA THR A 59 -23.37 -22.70 21.86
C THR A 59 -24.53 -23.62 22.22
N VAL A 60 -24.76 -24.64 21.39
CA VAL A 60 -25.77 -25.67 21.60
C VAL A 60 -25.21 -26.76 22.52
N ARG A 61 -25.97 -27.03 23.57
CA ARG A 61 -25.86 -28.16 24.49
C ARG A 61 -26.33 -29.42 23.73
N VAL A 62 -25.46 -30.43 23.57
CA VAL A 62 -25.87 -31.81 23.25
C VAL A 62 -25.10 -32.77 24.16
N THR A 63 -25.86 -33.41 25.03
CA THR A 63 -25.54 -34.57 25.84
C THR A 63 -25.30 -35.82 24.99
N ARG A 64 -24.24 -36.58 25.27
CA ARG A 64 -24.16 -38.03 24.95
C ARG A 64 -23.44 -38.79 26.07
N ASN A 65 -24.27 -39.45 26.86
CA ASN A 65 -24.25 -40.83 27.39
C ASN A 65 -22.90 -41.57 27.52
N ALA A 66 -22.76 -42.19 28.68
CA ALA A 66 -21.77 -43.17 29.05
C ALA A 66 -21.83 -44.46 28.21
N THR A 67 -20.65 -44.99 27.88
CA THR A 67 -20.37 -46.43 27.88
C THR A 67 -18.94 -46.61 28.35
N ALA A 68 -18.78 -47.40 29.41
CA ALA A 68 -17.51 -47.77 30.00
C ALA A 68 -16.81 -48.89 29.21
N GLU A 69 -15.51 -48.99 29.47
CA GLU A 69 -14.65 -50.18 29.43
C GLU A 69 -13.56 -50.22 28.34
N ALA A 70 -12.38 -50.62 28.83
CA ALA A 70 -11.14 -51.01 28.16
C ALA A 70 -10.25 -49.89 27.59
N ALA A 71 -9.42 -49.30 28.46
CA ALA A 71 -8.07 -48.92 28.11
C ALA A 71 -7.16 -49.29 29.28
N GLU A 72 -6.21 -50.16 28.96
CA GLU A 72 -5.28 -50.86 29.83
C GLU A 72 -4.45 -49.92 30.69
N ASP A 73 -4.12 -50.42 31.88
CA ASP A 73 -3.19 -49.87 32.84
C ASP A 73 -1.82 -49.58 32.19
N VAL A 74 -1.64 -48.35 31.71
CA VAL A 74 -0.29 -47.76 31.66
C VAL A 74 -0.01 -47.29 33.08
N GLU A 75 0.53 -48.23 33.85
CA GLU A 75 1.17 -48.04 35.13
C GLU A 75 2.23 -46.95 34.96
N GLY A 76 1.79 -45.70 35.13
CA GLY A 76 2.66 -44.55 35.25
C GLY A 76 3.50 -44.79 36.49
N ASP A 77 4.67 -45.35 36.26
CA ASP A 77 5.72 -45.57 37.24
C ASP A 77 5.85 -44.27 38.03
N THR A 78 5.29 -44.33 39.24
CA THR A 78 5.29 -43.21 40.15
C THR A 78 6.75 -43.01 40.44
N ILE A 79 7.34 -41.95 39.86
CA ILE A 79 8.59 -41.39 40.34
C ILE A 79 8.42 -41.35 41.84
N ARG A 80 9.10 -42.26 42.54
CA ARG A 80 9.11 -42.32 44.00
C ARG A 80 9.49 -40.91 44.40
N GLN A 81 8.51 -40.14 44.87
CA GLN A 81 8.78 -38.97 45.68
C GLN A 81 9.53 -39.54 46.87
N THR A 82 10.85 -39.49 46.80
CA THR A 82 11.72 -39.89 47.88
C THR A 82 11.27 -39.09 49.10
N SER A 83 11.13 -39.75 50.25
CA SER A 83 10.66 -39.12 51.50
C SER A 83 11.53 -37.93 51.97
N ASP A 84 12.58 -37.62 51.22
CA ASP A 84 13.59 -36.62 51.48
C ASP A 84 13.09 -35.19 51.24
N ASP A 85 12.10 -34.99 50.35
CA ASP A 85 11.53 -33.68 50.07
C ASP A 85 10.48 -33.21 51.08
N GLN A 86 9.91 -34.12 51.90
CA GLN A 86 8.94 -33.72 52.93
C GLN A 86 9.59 -32.81 53.97
N GLU A 87 9.07 -31.59 54.14
CA GLU A 87 9.53 -30.66 55.17
C GLU A 87 9.30 -31.26 56.56
N LEU A 88 10.30 -31.21 57.44
CA LEU A 88 10.15 -31.58 58.85
C LEU A 88 8.97 -30.80 59.43
N SER A 89 8.09 -31.40 60.24
CA SER A 89 7.05 -30.61 60.91
C SER A 89 7.66 -29.65 61.95
N LEU A 90 6.90 -28.67 62.42
CA LEU A 90 7.40 -27.75 63.47
C LEU A 90 7.72 -28.52 64.77
N VAL A 91 6.94 -29.56 65.08
CA VAL A 91 7.17 -30.45 66.23
C VAL A 91 8.43 -31.27 66.02
N ASP A 92 8.58 -31.92 64.86
CA ASP A 92 9.77 -32.70 64.54
C ASP A 92 11.04 -31.84 64.52
N LEU A 93 10.95 -30.59 64.04
CA LEU A 93 12.07 -29.65 64.07
C LEU A 93 12.46 -29.27 65.51
N ALA A 94 11.50 -29.15 66.41
CA ALA A 94 11.76 -28.86 67.82
C ALA A 94 12.52 -30.01 68.51
N GLU A 95 12.24 -31.26 68.13
CA GLU A 95 12.92 -32.48 68.60
C GLU A 95 14.27 -32.73 67.88
N ALA A 96 14.34 -32.45 66.58
CA ALA A 96 15.51 -32.73 65.74
C ALA A 96 16.72 -31.87 66.11
N VAL A 97 16.52 -30.59 66.48
CA VAL A 97 17.61 -29.68 66.87
C VAL A 97 18.37 -30.15 68.13
N PRO A 98 17.72 -30.49 69.25
CA PRO A 98 18.44 -31.07 70.40
C PRO A 98 18.96 -32.48 70.11
N ALA A 99 18.28 -33.30 69.29
CA ALA A 99 18.79 -34.59 68.84
C ALA A 99 20.11 -34.45 68.06
N LEU A 100 20.22 -33.46 67.18
CA LEU A 100 21.45 -33.13 66.43
C LEU A 100 22.62 -32.80 67.37
N LYS A 101 22.37 -32.01 68.42
CA LYS A 101 23.39 -31.70 69.46
C LYS A 101 23.85 -32.97 70.17
N LYS A 102 22.92 -33.83 70.58
CA LYS A 102 23.24 -35.14 71.20
C LYS A 102 24.06 -36.02 70.25
N MET A 103 23.66 -36.13 68.98
CA MET A 103 24.38 -36.86 67.94
C MET A 103 25.83 -36.37 67.79
N HIS A 104 26.05 -35.06 67.65
CA HIS A 104 27.40 -34.50 67.59
C HIS A 104 28.22 -34.74 68.86
N THR A 105 27.62 -34.71 70.05
CA THR A 105 28.33 -35.03 71.29
C THR A 105 28.78 -36.50 71.35
N ARG A 106 27.93 -37.44 70.90
CA ARG A 106 28.29 -38.86 70.76
C ARG A 106 29.45 -39.04 69.77
N MET A 107 29.37 -38.39 68.61
CA MET A 107 30.41 -38.43 67.60
C MET A 107 31.76 -37.87 68.08
N LYS A 108 31.76 -36.82 68.93
CA LYS A 108 32.98 -36.25 69.53
C LYS A 108 33.61 -37.15 70.60
N GLY A 109 32.80 -37.96 71.30
CA GLY A 109 33.25 -38.87 72.36
C GLY A 109 33.98 -40.11 71.85
N GLY A 110 33.75 -40.51 70.60
CA GLY A 110 34.59 -41.49 69.89
C GLY A 110 35.84 -40.81 69.35
N LYS A 111 37.03 -41.34 69.65
CA LYS A 111 38.35 -40.77 69.25
C LYS A 111 38.59 -40.80 67.72
N ARG A 112 37.75 -40.17 66.91
CA ARG A 112 37.99 -39.93 65.48
C ARG A 112 38.52 -38.51 65.32
N GLN A 113 39.83 -38.38 65.13
CA GLN A 113 40.43 -37.13 64.68
C GLN A 113 39.94 -36.89 63.25
N LEU A 114 38.92 -36.03 63.09
CA LEU A 114 38.57 -35.49 61.79
C LEU A 114 39.83 -34.82 61.22
N GLY A 115 40.25 -35.24 60.03
CA GLY A 115 41.49 -34.76 59.40
C GLY A 115 41.58 -33.24 59.35
N LYS A 116 42.81 -32.71 59.23
CA LYS A 116 43.01 -31.27 59.05
C LYS A 116 42.24 -30.81 57.81
N ARG A 117 41.38 -29.80 57.95
CA ARG A 117 40.63 -29.20 56.84
C ARG A 117 41.62 -28.68 55.80
N THR A 118 41.47 -29.09 54.55
CA THR A 118 42.23 -28.53 53.43
C THR A 118 41.70 -27.12 53.13
N SER A 119 42.59 -26.21 52.70
CA SER A 119 42.26 -24.80 52.44
C SER A 119 41.31 -24.56 51.26
N GLY A 120 40.84 -25.63 50.59
CA GLY A 120 39.89 -25.58 49.47
C GLY A 120 38.42 -25.43 49.89
N ASP A 121 38.07 -25.79 51.13
CA ASP A 121 36.69 -25.86 51.60
C ASP A 121 36.22 -24.57 52.28
N LYS A 122 36.07 -23.51 51.50
CA LYS A 122 35.70 -22.18 52.00
C LYS A 122 34.29 -22.16 52.63
N PHE A 123 33.34 -22.91 52.06
CA PHE A 123 31.91 -22.91 52.46
C PHE A 123 31.46 -24.19 53.19
N GLN A 124 32.37 -24.95 53.79
CA GLN A 124 31.96 -26.08 54.63
C GLN A 124 31.56 -25.65 56.04
N LEU A 125 30.40 -26.10 56.48
CA LEU A 125 29.94 -25.91 57.86
C LEU A 125 30.58 -26.96 58.77
N SER A 126 31.11 -26.52 59.92
CA SER A 126 31.52 -27.44 60.98
C SER A 126 30.28 -27.96 61.72
N PRO A 127 30.37 -29.09 62.45
CA PRO A 127 29.26 -29.59 63.26
C PRO A 127 28.62 -28.54 64.18
N SER A 128 29.45 -27.69 64.81
CA SER A 128 29.00 -26.57 65.63
C SER A 128 28.26 -25.48 64.84
N LEU A 129 28.62 -25.24 63.58
CA LEU A 129 27.93 -24.27 62.74
C LEU A 129 26.60 -24.81 62.22
N PHE A 130 26.50 -26.11 61.97
CA PHE A 130 25.21 -26.76 61.69
C PHE A 130 24.24 -26.65 62.87
N GLU A 131 24.71 -26.79 64.12
CA GLU A 131 23.87 -26.56 65.31
C GLU A 131 23.32 -25.13 65.38
N VAL A 132 24.18 -24.14 65.16
CA VAL A 132 23.78 -22.72 65.12
C VAL A 132 22.83 -22.44 63.96
N PHE A 133 23.06 -23.05 62.80
CA PHE A 133 22.17 -22.93 61.64
C PHE A 133 20.78 -23.51 61.95
N ALA A 134 20.74 -24.71 62.54
CA ALA A 134 19.50 -25.38 62.94
C ALA A 134 18.70 -24.56 63.98
N ASP A 135 19.37 -23.99 64.99
CA ASP A 135 18.74 -23.11 65.98
C ASP A 135 18.12 -21.87 65.31
N ARG A 136 18.77 -21.33 64.27
CA ARG A 136 18.28 -20.18 63.50
C ARG A 136 17.09 -20.55 62.61
N CYS A 137 17.12 -21.70 61.94
CA CYS A 137 15.99 -22.21 61.18
C CYS A 137 14.76 -22.45 62.07
N ARG A 138 14.97 -23.05 63.26
CA ARG A 138 13.89 -23.24 64.25
C ARG A 138 13.31 -21.91 64.73
N ALA A 139 14.17 -20.93 65.04
CA ALA A 139 13.72 -19.60 65.49
C ALA A 139 12.93 -18.86 64.40
N ALA A 140 13.37 -18.92 63.14
CA ALA A 140 12.66 -18.32 62.01
C ALA A 140 11.27 -18.96 61.82
N ARG A 141 11.22 -20.30 61.86
CA ARG A 141 9.97 -21.05 61.72
C ARG A 141 8.98 -20.80 62.87
N ASN A 142 9.47 -20.71 64.12
CA ASN A 142 8.63 -20.34 65.28
C ASN A 142 8.09 -18.91 65.18
N ALA A 143 8.79 -18.02 64.48
CA ALA A 143 8.32 -16.66 64.19
C ALA A 143 7.44 -16.59 62.93
N HIS A 144 7.13 -17.72 62.29
CA HIS A 144 6.45 -17.83 61.00
C HIS A 144 7.11 -16.98 59.90
N LYS A 145 8.45 -16.95 59.89
CA LYS A 145 9.27 -16.19 58.92
C LYS A 145 10.29 -17.10 58.24
N GLY A 146 10.70 -16.73 57.04
CA GLY A 146 11.85 -17.35 56.36
C GLY A 146 13.17 -17.03 57.07
N VAL A 147 14.18 -17.88 56.86
CA VAL A 147 15.53 -17.65 57.36
C VAL A 147 16.15 -16.47 56.60
N ASP A 148 16.56 -15.44 57.33
CA ASP A 148 17.28 -14.29 56.77
C ASP A 148 18.76 -14.66 56.53
N TYR A 149 19.02 -15.30 55.38
CA TYR A 149 20.35 -15.77 54.96
C TYR A 149 21.35 -14.64 54.83
N GLN A 150 20.90 -13.47 54.35
CA GLN A 150 21.76 -12.32 54.15
C GLN A 150 22.30 -11.83 55.49
N ARG A 151 21.42 -11.63 56.48
CA ARG A 151 21.85 -11.26 57.83
C ARG A 151 22.63 -12.37 58.51
N LEU A 152 22.23 -13.64 58.35
CA LEU A 152 22.91 -14.78 58.96
C LEU A 152 24.36 -14.93 58.47
N SER A 153 24.60 -14.73 57.17
CA SER A 153 25.92 -14.79 56.54
C SER A 153 26.90 -13.72 57.04
N THR A 154 26.39 -12.59 57.55
CA THR A 154 27.22 -11.52 58.13
C THR A 154 27.58 -11.74 59.61
N THR A 155 27.01 -12.77 60.26
CA THR A 155 27.27 -13.02 61.67
C THR A 155 28.68 -13.57 61.93
N LYS A 156 29.16 -13.42 63.17
CA LYS A 156 30.49 -13.93 63.60
C LYS A 156 30.64 -15.44 63.45
N ASN A 157 29.55 -16.20 63.36
CA ASN A 157 29.57 -17.66 63.21
C ASN A 157 29.80 -18.07 61.74
N PHE A 158 29.26 -17.32 60.77
CA PHE A 158 29.33 -17.66 59.34
C PHE A 158 30.26 -16.73 58.55
N LYS A 159 31.40 -16.31 59.14
CA LYS A 159 32.33 -15.34 58.53
C LYS A 159 32.75 -15.71 57.09
N ASN A 160 32.88 -17.00 56.80
CA ASN A 160 33.27 -17.49 55.48
C ASN A 160 32.18 -17.30 54.41
N PHE A 161 30.92 -17.10 54.82
CA PHE A 161 29.78 -16.87 53.94
C PHE A 161 29.47 -15.39 53.75
N LYS A 162 30.27 -14.47 54.33
CA LYS A 162 30.01 -13.03 54.21
C LYS A 162 30.01 -12.61 52.73
N GLY A 163 28.89 -12.08 52.25
CA GLY A 163 28.69 -11.71 50.84
C GLY A 163 28.21 -12.85 49.94
N HIS A 164 28.06 -14.07 50.48
CA HIS A 164 27.66 -15.30 49.79
C HIS A 164 26.47 -15.95 50.50
N ALA A 165 25.35 -15.22 50.61
CA ALA A 165 24.15 -15.70 51.30
C ALA A 165 23.51 -16.92 50.60
N GLU A 166 23.61 -16.99 49.27
CA GLU A 166 23.09 -18.12 48.48
C GLU A 166 23.86 -19.43 48.74
N GLU A 167 25.18 -19.36 48.99
CA GLU A 167 25.97 -20.53 49.40
C GLU A 167 25.54 -21.06 50.77
N LEU A 168 25.11 -20.17 51.67
CA LEU A 168 24.56 -20.58 52.97
C LEU A 168 23.16 -21.19 52.83
N ARG A 169 22.35 -20.67 51.90
CA ARG A 169 21.04 -21.25 51.55
C ARG A 169 21.19 -22.63 50.92
N ALA A 170 22.18 -22.82 50.04
CA ALA A 170 22.50 -24.12 49.43
C ALA A 170 22.89 -25.21 50.46
N LYS A 171 23.22 -24.84 51.70
CA LYS A 171 23.46 -25.77 52.81
C LYS A 171 22.20 -26.18 53.58
N GLU A 172 21.06 -25.57 53.29
CA GLU A 172 19.78 -25.92 53.93
C GLU A 172 19.33 -27.36 53.62
N PRO A 173 19.42 -27.88 52.38
CA PRO A 173 19.11 -29.29 52.10
C PRO A 173 20.01 -30.25 52.88
N GLU A 174 21.31 -29.96 52.96
CA GLU A 174 22.28 -30.75 53.74
C GLU A 174 21.92 -30.75 55.23
N LEU A 175 21.56 -29.60 55.79
CA LEU A 175 21.07 -29.47 57.17
C LEU A 175 19.77 -30.26 57.39
N LYS A 176 18.83 -30.23 56.43
CA LYS A 176 17.54 -30.94 56.52
C LYS A 176 17.75 -32.46 56.60
N VAL A 177 18.60 -33.01 55.74
CA VAL A 177 18.98 -34.43 55.77
C VAL A 177 19.61 -34.78 57.12
N LEU A 178 20.52 -33.95 57.61
CA LEU A 178 21.19 -34.17 58.89
C LEU A 178 20.22 -34.14 60.09
N LEU A 179 19.25 -33.23 60.09
CA LEU A 179 18.21 -33.15 61.12
C LEU A 179 17.28 -34.36 61.10
N LYS A 180 16.83 -34.80 59.91
CA LYS A 180 16.03 -36.03 59.76
C LYS A 180 16.78 -37.24 60.31
N LYS A 181 18.06 -37.38 59.95
CA LYS A 181 18.93 -38.46 60.43
C LYS A 181 19.10 -38.44 61.94
N ALA A 182 19.41 -37.27 62.52
CA ALA A 182 19.60 -37.12 63.95
C ALA A 182 18.32 -37.43 64.75
N LEU A 183 17.16 -37.00 64.24
CA LEU A 183 15.86 -37.29 64.84
C LEU A 183 15.55 -38.79 64.80
N ALA A 184 15.73 -39.44 63.65
CA ALA A 184 15.52 -40.88 63.50
C ALA A 184 16.44 -41.68 64.44
N GLU A 185 17.74 -41.36 64.48
CA GLU A 185 18.70 -42.00 65.39
C GLU A 185 18.30 -41.81 66.85
N GLN A 186 17.87 -40.61 67.25
CA GLN A 186 17.44 -40.35 68.62
C GLN A 186 16.16 -41.13 68.98
N ARG A 187 15.20 -41.23 68.06
CA ARG A 187 13.99 -42.05 68.25
C ARG A 187 14.30 -43.53 68.39
N GLU A 188 15.26 -44.06 67.64
CA GLU A 188 15.72 -45.44 67.79
C GLU A 188 16.39 -45.67 69.16
N ILE A 189 17.20 -44.71 69.63
CA ILE A 189 17.81 -44.76 70.97
C ILE A 189 16.73 -44.74 72.06
N ASP A 190 15.76 -43.83 71.95
CA ASP A 190 14.69 -43.67 72.95
C ASP A 190 13.75 -44.90 72.97
N ALA A 191 13.58 -45.59 71.83
CA ALA A 191 12.88 -46.88 71.74
C ALA A 191 13.68 -48.07 72.32
N GLY A 192 14.89 -47.84 72.84
CA GLY A 192 15.76 -48.87 73.39
C GLY A 192 16.33 -49.83 72.34
N LYS A 193 16.28 -49.45 71.05
CA LYS A 193 16.80 -50.28 69.96
C LYS A 193 18.33 -50.31 70.07
N PRO A 194 18.96 -51.50 70.19
CA PRO A 194 20.41 -51.58 70.26
C PRO A 194 21.01 -51.05 68.95
N MET A 195 22.14 -50.35 69.03
CA MET A 195 22.90 -49.98 67.83
C MET A 195 23.10 -51.22 66.95
N LYS A 196 22.85 -51.07 65.64
CA LYS A 196 23.13 -52.13 64.65
C LYS A 196 24.54 -52.68 64.92
N ASN A 197 24.64 -54.01 65.02
CA ASN A 197 25.93 -54.67 65.13
C ASN A 197 26.69 -54.53 63.80
N ILE A 198 27.99 -54.81 63.83
CA ILE A 198 28.86 -54.68 62.66
C ILE A 198 28.36 -55.55 61.50
N GLU A 199 27.91 -56.77 61.79
CA GLU A 199 27.38 -57.73 60.81
C GLU A 199 26.14 -57.19 60.06
N ALA A 200 25.17 -56.61 60.76
CA ALA A 200 24.00 -56.01 60.12
C ALA A 200 24.34 -54.79 59.24
N LEU A 201 25.40 -54.05 59.59
CA LEU A 201 25.90 -52.94 58.77
C LEU A 201 26.64 -53.46 57.52
N GLU A 202 27.42 -54.53 57.65
CA GLU A 202 28.12 -55.17 56.53
C GLU A 202 27.12 -55.75 55.51
N GLU A 203 26.04 -56.39 55.96
CA GLU A 203 24.96 -56.85 55.07
C GLU A 203 24.23 -55.71 54.35
N GLU A 204 23.99 -54.59 55.05
CA GLU A 204 23.35 -53.41 54.45
C GLU A 204 24.25 -52.76 53.39
N VAL A 205 25.56 -52.66 53.66
CA VAL A 205 26.55 -52.18 52.69
C VAL A 205 26.59 -53.12 51.48
N ALA A 206 26.66 -54.43 51.67
CA ALA A 206 26.69 -55.39 50.57
C ALA A 206 25.43 -55.31 49.68
N ARG A 207 24.24 -55.12 50.27
CA ARG A 207 23.01 -54.89 49.49
C ARG A 207 23.03 -53.58 48.72
N LEU A 208 23.54 -52.50 49.33
CA LEU A 208 23.66 -51.19 48.67
C LEU A 208 24.68 -51.23 47.52
N ASP A 209 25.77 -51.97 47.67
CA ASP A 209 26.77 -52.13 46.61
C ASP A 209 26.18 -52.82 45.38
N VAL A 210 25.42 -53.91 45.58
CA VAL A 210 24.70 -54.60 44.48
C VAL A 210 23.70 -53.66 43.80
N GLN A 211 22.90 -52.92 44.58
CA GLN A 211 21.96 -51.95 44.02
C GLN A 211 22.67 -50.85 43.21
N HIS A 212 23.80 -50.36 43.71
CA HIS A 212 24.59 -49.36 43.02
C HIS A 212 25.10 -49.88 41.67
N GLU A 213 25.60 -51.11 41.61
CA GLU A 213 26.04 -51.73 40.35
C GLU A 213 24.89 -51.87 39.35
N GLU A 214 23.71 -52.30 39.80
CA GLU A 214 22.51 -52.39 38.96
C GLU A 214 22.08 -51.02 38.41
N ASP A 215 22.10 -49.99 39.26
CA ASP A 215 21.72 -48.63 38.86
C ASP A 215 22.74 -48.04 37.88
N VAL A 216 24.04 -48.28 38.09
CA VAL A 216 25.09 -47.91 37.14
C VAL A 216 24.89 -48.62 35.80
N ALA A 217 24.54 -49.91 35.79
CA ALA A 217 24.26 -50.64 34.56
C ALA A 217 23.04 -50.06 33.80
N LYS A 218 21.96 -49.73 34.51
CA LYS A 218 20.78 -49.06 33.92
C LYS A 218 21.11 -47.68 33.36
N CYS A 219 21.88 -46.88 34.08
CA CYS A 219 22.33 -45.57 33.61
C CYS A 219 23.16 -45.69 32.33
N ASN A 220 24.09 -46.64 32.27
CA ASN A 220 24.90 -46.87 31.08
C ASN A 220 24.06 -47.29 29.87
N GLN A 221 23.04 -48.13 30.08
CA GLN A 221 22.12 -48.54 29.00
C GLN A 221 21.29 -47.36 28.49
N LEU A 222 20.72 -46.56 29.39
CA LEU A 222 19.95 -45.37 29.02
C LEU A 222 20.80 -44.36 28.24
N GLU A 223 22.07 -44.20 28.60
CA GLU A 223 22.97 -43.31 27.85
C GLU A 223 23.20 -43.80 26.40
N VAL A 224 23.30 -45.11 26.19
CA VAL A 224 23.40 -45.70 24.83
C VAL A 224 22.11 -45.47 24.05
N ASP A 225 20.94 -45.69 24.66
CA ASP A 225 19.65 -45.52 24.02
C ASP A 225 19.39 -44.06 23.61
N ILE A 226 19.75 -43.11 24.49
CA ILE A 226 19.69 -41.67 24.20
C ILE A 226 20.58 -41.33 23.00
N LYS A 227 21.83 -41.79 22.97
CA LYS A 227 22.75 -41.54 21.84
C LYS A 227 22.20 -42.07 20.52
N GLN A 228 21.65 -43.28 20.52
CA GLN A 228 21.04 -43.85 19.32
C GLN A 228 19.80 -43.06 18.87
N GLN A 229 18.98 -42.59 19.83
CA GLN A 229 17.81 -41.79 19.52
C GLN A 229 18.19 -40.42 18.96
N GLU A 230 19.19 -39.75 19.54
CA GLU A 230 19.74 -38.49 19.04
C GLU A 230 20.29 -38.63 17.62
N GLU A 231 20.99 -39.72 17.32
CA GLU A 231 21.49 -39.98 15.97
C GLU A 231 20.34 -40.18 14.97
N LYS A 232 19.31 -40.95 15.33
CA LYS A 232 18.11 -41.12 14.48
C LYS A 232 17.41 -39.79 14.21
N HIS A 233 17.23 -38.97 15.24
CA HIS A 233 16.65 -37.63 15.10
C HIS A 233 17.51 -36.75 14.19
N SER A 234 18.83 -36.76 14.37
CA SER A 234 19.77 -36.02 13.51
C SER A 234 19.65 -36.43 12.03
N GLN A 235 19.58 -37.74 11.75
CA GLN A 235 19.40 -38.24 10.39
C GLN A 235 18.06 -37.81 9.78
N THR A 236 16.97 -37.85 10.54
CA THR A 236 15.65 -37.40 10.05
C THR A 236 15.62 -35.90 9.78
N ILE A 237 16.23 -35.09 10.65
CA ILE A 237 16.38 -33.65 10.45
C ILE A 237 17.21 -33.36 9.19
N SER A 238 18.30 -34.09 8.94
CA SER A 238 19.12 -33.94 7.74
C SER A 238 18.31 -34.22 6.46
N LYS A 239 17.58 -35.35 6.42
CA LYS A 239 16.73 -35.70 5.28
C LYS A 239 15.64 -34.66 5.02
N LEU A 240 15.01 -34.15 6.08
CA LEU A 240 14.00 -33.10 5.96
C LEU A 240 14.61 -31.80 5.41
N LYS A 241 15.78 -31.41 5.91
CA LYS A 241 16.52 -30.23 5.43
C LYS A 241 16.87 -30.34 3.94
N GLU A 242 17.40 -31.48 3.51
CA GLU A 242 17.72 -31.75 2.10
C GLU A 242 16.45 -31.67 1.23
N SER A 243 15.32 -32.22 1.69
CA SER A 243 14.06 -32.16 0.95
C SER A 243 13.53 -30.73 0.78
N HIS A 244 13.60 -29.90 1.83
CA HIS A 244 13.21 -28.49 1.75
C HIS A 244 14.14 -27.69 0.83
N GLU A 245 15.45 -27.96 0.84
CA GLU A 245 16.41 -27.28 -0.05
C GLU A 245 16.10 -27.57 -1.53
N VAL A 246 15.74 -28.81 -1.86
CA VAL A 246 15.29 -29.19 -3.20
C VAL A 246 13.99 -28.47 -3.59
N GLU A 247 13.02 -28.38 -2.69
CA GLU A 247 11.74 -27.70 -2.94
C GLU A 247 11.91 -26.20 -3.13
N ILE A 248 12.75 -25.55 -2.31
CA ILE A 248 13.12 -24.14 -2.48
C ILE A 248 13.73 -23.91 -3.88
N GLY A 249 14.62 -24.79 -4.34
CA GLY A 249 15.20 -24.70 -5.68
C GLY A 249 14.17 -24.81 -6.81
N LYS A 250 13.17 -25.71 -6.66
CA LYS A 250 12.06 -25.82 -7.63
C LYS A 250 11.22 -24.54 -7.68
N LEU A 251 10.81 -24.03 -6.51
CA LEU A 251 10.02 -22.81 -6.42
C LEU A 251 10.77 -21.59 -6.95
N GLN A 252 12.09 -21.50 -6.74
CA GLN A 252 12.92 -20.45 -7.31
C GLN A 252 12.95 -20.52 -8.84
N ASN A 253 13.05 -21.72 -9.41
CA ASN A 253 13.00 -21.91 -10.87
C ASN A 253 11.63 -21.52 -11.44
N GLU A 254 10.54 -21.95 -10.80
CA GLU A 254 9.17 -21.57 -11.20
C GLU A 254 8.96 -20.05 -11.12
N LEU A 255 9.45 -19.41 -10.07
CA LEU A 255 9.39 -17.95 -9.91
C LEU A 255 10.13 -17.23 -11.04
N ASN A 256 11.32 -17.73 -11.42
CA ASN A 256 12.09 -17.17 -12.52
C ASN A 256 11.37 -17.35 -13.87
N GLU A 257 10.72 -18.49 -14.09
CA GLU A 257 9.93 -18.73 -15.29
C GLU A 257 8.70 -17.80 -15.36
N VAL A 258 7.97 -17.65 -14.26
CA VAL A 258 6.83 -16.72 -14.17
C VAL A 258 7.27 -15.28 -14.40
N LYS A 259 8.41 -14.88 -13.82
CA LYS A 259 8.98 -13.56 -14.03
C LYS A 259 9.32 -13.33 -15.52
N ALA A 260 9.97 -14.29 -16.17
CA ALA A 260 10.26 -14.21 -17.60
C ALA A 260 8.99 -14.11 -18.46
N LYS A 261 7.94 -14.89 -18.12
CA LYS A 261 6.63 -14.79 -18.80
C LYS A 261 5.98 -13.42 -18.58
N TYR A 262 6.06 -12.88 -17.36
CA TYR A 262 5.55 -11.56 -17.05
C TYR A 262 6.29 -10.47 -17.82
N ASP A 263 7.61 -10.52 -17.87
CA ASP A 263 8.43 -9.57 -18.61
C ASP A 263 8.10 -9.62 -20.11
N ALA A 264 7.97 -10.82 -20.70
CA ALA A 264 7.55 -11.00 -22.08
C ALA A 264 6.13 -10.44 -22.34
N LEU A 265 5.18 -10.68 -21.43
CA LEU A 265 3.83 -10.13 -21.54
C LEU A 265 3.84 -8.59 -21.41
N ASN A 266 4.65 -8.07 -20.50
CA ASN A 266 4.81 -6.64 -20.31
C ASN A 266 5.44 -6.00 -21.55
N GLU A 267 6.44 -6.60 -22.19
CA GLU A 267 6.96 -6.14 -23.48
C GLU A 267 5.89 -6.12 -24.58
N VAL A 268 5.02 -7.14 -24.63
CA VAL A 268 3.89 -7.16 -25.57
C VAL A 268 2.88 -6.05 -25.26
N MET A 269 2.50 -5.86 -23.99
CA MET A 269 1.56 -4.81 -23.57
C MET A 269 2.14 -3.41 -23.76
N THR A 270 3.42 -3.25 -23.45
CA THR A 270 4.20 -2.03 -23.65
C THR A 270 4.76 -1.94 -25.06
N GLY A 271 4.22 -2.72 -26.01
CA GLY A 271 4.40 -2.61 -27.45
C GLY A 271 4.02 -1.21 -27.95
N ARG A 272 4.88 -0.27 -27.57
CA ARG A 272 4.84 1.18 -27.77
C ARG A 272 4.88 1.50 -29.25
N GLY A 273 5.44 0.60 -30.06
CA GLY A 273 5.48 0.75 -31.51
C GLY A 273 4.08 0.89 -32.12
N LYS A 274 3.20 -0.10 -31.89
CA LYS A 274 1.84 -0.08 -32.47
C LYS A 274 0.98 1.03 -31.90
N SER A 275 1.09 1.32 -30.60
CA SER A 275 0.32 2.40 -29.98
C SER A 275 0.82 3.80 -30.37
N ALA A 276 2.13 3.99 -30.57
CA ALA A 276 2.68 5.24 -31.09
C ALA A 276 2.37 5.42 -32.58
N GLU A 277 2.39 4.34 -33.36
CA GLU A 277 2.01 4.34 -34.78
C GLU A 277 0.52 4.69 -34.94
N LEU A 278 -0.38 4.02 -34.19
CA LEU A 278 -1.79 4.38 -34.14
C LEU A 278 -2.03 5.81 -33.61
N GLY A 279 -1.23 6.26 -32.64
CA GLY A 279 -1.27 7.64 -32.15
C GLY A 279 -0.90 8.66 -33.23
N GLY A 280 0.09 8.34 -34.09
CA GLY A 280 0.46 9.12 -35.27
C GLY A 280 -0.67 9.16 -36.30
N GLU A 281 -1.23 8.00 -36.66
CA GLU A 281 -2.36 7.89 -37.59
C GLU A 281 -3.59 8.67 -37.10
N VAL A 282 -3.92 8.60 -35.81
CA VAL A 282 -5.04 9.35 -35.22
C VAL A 282 -4.81 10.86 -35.33
N ASN A 283 -3.58 11.33 -35.09
CA ASN A 283 -3.27 12.75 -35.24
C ASN A 283 -3.36 13.20 -36.71
N GLU A 284 -2.87 12.39 -37.65
CA GLU A 284 -2.98 12.69 -39.08
C GLU A 284 -4.45 12.72 -39.54
N VAL A 285 -5.28 11.78 -39.08
CA VAL A 285 -6.73 11.79 -39.35
C VAL A 285 -7.38 13.04 -38.76
N LYS A 286 -6.99 13.42 -37.53
CA LYS A 286 -7.51 14.63 -36.87
C LYS A 286 -7.18 15.90 -37.66
N ASP A 287 -5.96 16.02 -38.17
CA ASP A 287 -5.55 17.15 -38.99
C ASP A 287 -6.34 17.21 -40.31
N LYS A 288 -6.56 16.05 -40.96
CA LYS A 288 -7.40 15.95 -42.17
C LYS A 288 -8.86 16.33 -41.91
N VAL A 289 -9.41 15.96 -40.75
CA VAL A 289 -10.77 16.35 -40.35
C VAL A 289 -10.87 17.86 -40.17
N ALA A 290 -9.91 18.48 -39.50
CA ALA A 290 -9.88 19.94 -39.33
C ALA A 290 -9.77 20.69 -40.66
N GLU A 291 -8.98 20.17 -41.62
CA GLU A 291 -8.89 20.74 -42.97
C GLU A 291 -10.22 20.63 -43.73
N LEU A 292 -10.93 19.50 -43.59
CA LEU A 292 -12.24 19.29 -44.20
C LEU A 292 -13.32 20.19 -43.58
N GLU A 293 -13.30 20.42 -42.27
CA GLU A 293 -14.19 21.37 -41.61
C GLU A 293 -13.98 22.79 -42.14
N GLN A 294 -12.73 23.26 -42.27
CA GLN A 294 -12.45 24.57 -42.88
C GLN A 294 -12.96 24.66 -44.32
N LYS A 295 -12.78 23.61 -45.13
CA LYS A 295 -13.30 23.57 -46.51
C LYS A 295 -14.82 23.64 -46.53
N MET A 296 -15.49 22.96 -45.59
CA MET A 296 -16.94 23.00 -45.45
C MET A 296 -17.43 24.40 -45.09
N GLU A 297 -16.80 25.06 -44.12
CA GLU A 297 -17.12 26.45 -43.75
C GLU A 297 -16.92 27.42 -44.93
N ALA A 298 -15.81 27.28 -45.66
CA ALA A 298 -15.55 28.09 -46.86
C ALA A 298 -16.61 27.87 -47.94
N GLU A 299 -17.01 26.62 -48.18
CA GLU A 299 -18.03 26.28 -49.17
C GLU A 299 -19.42 26.78 -48.76
N THR A 300 -19.79 26.69 -47.47
CA THR A 300 -21.04 27.27 -46.97
C THR A 300 -21.07 28.79 -47.14
N THR A 301 -19.93 29.46 -46.94
CA THR A 301 -19.79 30.90 -47.18
C THR A 301 -19.97 31.22 -48.67
N ARG A 302 -19.32 30.45 -49.55
CA ARG A 302 -19.45 30.59 -51.01
C ARG A 302 -20.89 30.37 -51.48
N GLN A 303 -21.60 29.38 -50.93
CA GLN A 303 -23.01 29.16 -51.23
C GLN A 303 -23.87 30.36 -50.81
N ALA A 304 -23.63 30.94 -49.63
CA ALA A 304 -24.34 32.14 -49.19
C ALA A 304 -24.11 33.34 -50.12
N GLU A 305 -22.87 33.53 -50.60
CA GLU A 305 -22.54 34.56 -51.59
C GLU A 305 -23.27 34.34 -52.92
N LEU A 306 -23.30 33.09 -53.43
CA LEU A 306 -24.02 32.75 -54.66
C LEU A 306 -25.52 33.03 -54.54
N VAL A 307 -26.14 32.72 -53.39
CA VAL A 307 -27.53 33.07 -53.12
C VAL A 307 -27.73 34.58 -53.13
N ALA A 308 -26.83 35.36 -52.51
CA ALA A 308 -26.90 36.81 -52.53
C ALA A 308 -26.74 37.40 -53.96
N PHE A 309 -25.87 36.82 -54.79
CA PHE A 309 -25.74 37.18 -56.20
C PHE A 309 -27.01 36.86 -57.00
N GLY A 310 -27.63 35.71 -56.78
CA GLY A 310 -28.92 35.34 -57.38
C GLY A 310 -30.00 36.38 -57.06
N ASN A 311 -30.16 36.72 -55.78
CA ASN A 311 -31.14 37.73 -55.35
C ASN A 311 -30.90 39.10 -56.03
N ARG A 312 -29.63 39.51 -56.21
CA ARG A 312 -29.29 40.77 -56.90
C ARG A 312 -29.65 40.73 -58.39
N LEU A 313 -29.49 39.58 -59.05
CA LEU A 313 -29.89 39.41 -60.44
C LEU A 313 -31.42 39.47 -60.57
N ASP A 314 -32.16 38.81 -59.69
CA ASP A 314 -33.62 38.88 -59.67
C ASP A 314 -34.12 40.33 -59.48
N GLU A 315 -33.48 41.10 -58.60
CA GLU A 315 -33.77 42.52 -58.43
C GLU A 315 -33.49 43.34 -59.69
N MET A 316 -32.37 43.09 -60.39
CA MET A 316 -32.07 43.75 -61.66
C MET A 316 -33.07 43.39 -62.75
N GLU A 317 -33.44 42.12 -62.85
CA GLU A 317 -34.42 41.64 -63.82
C GLU A 317 -35.78 42.30 -63.58
N GLN A 318 -36.25 42.36 -62.34
CA GLN A 318 -37.48 43.06 -61.99
C GLN A 318 -37.42 44.57 -62.33
N ARG A 319 -36.28 45.24 -62.10
CA ARG A 319 -36.10 46.65 -62.48
C ARG A 319 -36.16 46.86 -63.98
N LEU A 320 -35.49 46.01 -64.76
CA LEU A 320 -35.51 46.07 -66.22
C LEU A 320 -36.91 45.79 -66.78
N VAL A 321 -37.65 44.84 -66.20
CA VAL A 321 -39.05 44.56 -66.57
C VAL A 321 -39.91 45.80 -66.31
N ALA A 322 -39.80 46.42 -65.13
CA ALA A 322 -40.55 47.63 -64.79
C ALA A 322 -40.22 48.80 -65.73
N GLU A 323 -38.94 48.98 -66.09
CA GLU A 323 -38.51 50.01 -67.04
C GLU A 323 -39.06 49.74 -68.46
N ALA A 324 -39.03 48.49 -68.92
CA ALA A 324 -39.59 48.10 -70.21
C ALA A 324 -41.10 48.35 -70.27
N ASP A 325 -41.84 48.03 -69.21
CA ASP A 325 -43.28 48.29 -69.10
C ASP A 325 -43.57 49.81 -69.11
N ALA A 326 -42.77 50.60 -68.40
CA ALA A 326 -42.89 52.06 -68.41
C ALA A 326 -42.63 52.66 -69.79
N LEU A 327 -41.59 52.19 -70.50
CA LEU A 327 -41.28 52.61 -71.87
C LEU A 327 -42.38 52.21 -72.85
N LYS A 328 -42.94 51.00 -72.69
CA LYS A 328 -44.08 50.53 -73.50
C LYS A 328 -45.32 51.40 -73.29
N ALA A 329 -45.64 51.73 -72.03
CA ALA A 329 -46.72 52.65 -71.71
C ALA A 329 -46.48 54.06 -72.27
N GLY A 330 -45.24 54.56 -72.20
CA GLY A 330 -44.83 55.82 -72.82
C GLY A 330 -45.02 55.83 -74.33
N ARG A 331 -44.63 54.74 -75.02
CA ARG A 331 -44.84 54.56 -76.46
C ARG A 331 -46.32 54.59 -76.83
N GLU A 332 -47.17 53.87 -76.11
CA GLU A 332 -48.62 53.85 -76.39
C GLU A 332 -49.26 55.23 -76.17
N ARG A 333 -48.81 56.00 -75.18
CA ARG A 333 -49.24 57.40 -74.99
C ARG A 333 -48.88 58.28 -76.18
N VAL A 334 -47.61 58.25 -76.60
CA VAL A 334 -47.13 59.03 -77.76
C VAL A 334 -47.88 58.63 -79.03
N LYS A 335 -48.14 57.33 -79.21
CA LYS A 335 -48.96 56.83 -80.34
C LYS A 335 -50.38 57.40 -80.29
N GLY A 336 -51.00 57.44 -79.12
CA GLY A 336 -52.31 58.07 -78.93
C GLY A 336 -52.31 59.57 -79.25
N GLU A 337 -51.28 60.30 -78.82
CA GLU A 337 -51.09 61.72 -79.15
C GLU A 337 -50.90 61.95 -80.66
N TRP A 338 -50.13 61.09 -81.32
CA TRP A 338 -49.94 61.12 -82.78
C TRP A 338 -51.26 60.97 -83.54
N VAL A 339 -52.11 60.00 -83.17
CA VAL A 339 -53.43 59.80 -83.79
C VAL A 339 -54.30 61.06 -83.63
N LYS A 340 -54.24 61.70 -82.47
CA LYS A 340 -54.99 62.95 -82.22
C LYS A 340 -54.50 64.09 -83.12
N LEU A 341 -53.18 64.29 -83.22
CA LEU A 341 -52.60 65.30 -84.10
C LEU A 341 -52.89 65.03 -85.58
N GLU A 342 -52.98 63.77 -85.98
CA GLU A 342 -53.33 63.39 -87.35
C GLU A 342 -54.78 63.74 -87.68
N MET A 343 -55.73 63.51 -86.75
CA MET A 343 -57.12 63.97 -86.89
C MET A 343 -57.22 65.49 -86.96
N GLU A 344 -56.48 66.23 -86.11
CA GLU A 344 -56.44 67.70 -86.16
C GLU A 344 -55.90 68.20 -87.50
N ARG A 345 -54.82 67.59 -88.01
CA ARG A 345 -54.27 67.91 -89.34
C ARG A 345 -55.28 67.66 -90.45
N GLU A 346 -56.02 66.56 -90.40
CA GLU A 346 -57.02 66.20 -91.41
C GLU A 346 -58.25 67.13 -91.36
N SER A 347 -58.66 67.53 -90.16
CA SER A 347 -59.68 68.57 -89.95
C SER A 347 -59.26 69.90 -90.56
N VAL A 348 -58.05 70.39 -90.23
CA VAL A 348 -57.49 71.62 -90.81
C VAL A 348 -57.44 71.52 -92.33
N LYS A 349 -57.02 70.38 -92.88
CA LYS A 349 -57.01 70.16 -94.33
C LYS A 349 -58.41 70.27 -94.94
N GLY A 350 -59.45 69.79 -94.25
CA GLY A 350 -60.84 69.97 -94.62
C GLY A 350 -61.25 71.45 -94.65
N GLU A 351 -60.91 72.22 -93.60
CA GLU A 351 -61.17 73.66 -93.54
C GLU A 351 -60.48 74.42 -94.69
N TRP A 352 -59.24 74.07 -95.03
CA TRP A 352 -58.53 74.67 -96.17
C TRP A 352 -59.21 74.38 -97.50
N ALA A 353 -59.75 73.17 -97.70
CA ALA A 353 -60.47 72.81 -98.92
C ALA A 353 -61.79 73.59 -99.06
N GLU A 354 -62.50 73.82 -97.94
CA GLU A 354 -63.71 74.64 -97.92
C GLU A 354 -63.39 76.11 -98.26
N LEU A 355 -62.31 76.64 -97.70
CA LEU A 355 -61.86 78.01 -97.97
C LEU A 355 -61.49 78.21 -99.45
N ASP A 356 -60.87 77.21 -100.08
CA ASP A 356 -60.51 77.25 -101.50
C ASP A 356 -61.75 77.14 -102.42
N TYR A 357 -62.74 76.34 -102.01
CA TYR A 357 -64.05 76.28 -102.67
C TYR A 357 -64.79 77.63 -102.58
N GLU A 358 -64.76 78.28 -101.41
CA GLU A 358 -65.38 79.59 -101.20
C GLU A 358 -64.67 80.69 -102.02
N LYS A 359 -63.33 80.70 -102.05
CA LYS A 359 -62.55 81.59 -102.93
C LYS A 359 -62.93 81.43 -104.39
N SER A 360 -63.07 80.18 -104.85
CA SER A 360 -63.48 79.88 -106.23
C SER A 360 -64.89 80.40 -106.53
N ARG A 361 -65.82 80.24 -105.58
CA ARG A 361 -67.19 80.79 -105.68
C ARG A 361 -67.18 82.31 -105.74
N HIS A 362 -66.35 82.95 -104.92
CA HIS A 362 -66.19 84.41 -104.91
C HIS A 362 -65.59 84.91 -106.24
N ALA A 363 -64.56 84.26 -106.75
CA ALA A 363 -63.95 84.59 -108.05
C ALA A 363 -64.94 84.45 -109.22
N PHE A 364 -65.82 83.43 -109.17
CA PHE A 364 -66.90 83.27 -110.15
C PHE A 364 -67.90 84.43 -110.09
N HIS A 365 -68.32 84.85 -108.88
CA HIS A 365 -69.20 86.01 -108.71
C HIS A 365 -68.57 87.30 -109.21
N VAL A 366 -67.28 87.53 -108.92
CA VAL A 366 -66.55 88.71 -109.41
C VAL A 366 -66.54 88.74 -110.94
N ARG A 367 -66.20 87.63 -111.62
CA ARG A 367 -66.25 87.56 -113.09
C ARG A 367 -67.64 87.82 -113.66
N ALA A 368 -68.68 87.29 -113.02
CA ALA A 368 -70.06 87.51 -113.47
C ALA A 368 -70.47 88.99 -113.35
N VAL A 369 -70.01 89.68 -112.30
CA VAL A 369 -70.23 91.13 -112.12
C VAL A 369 -69.43 91.94 -113.14
N GLU A 370 -68.17 91.60 -113.37
CA GLU A 370 -67.32 92.23 -114.40
C GLU A 370 -67.94 92.08 -115.79
N GLN A 371 -68.47 90.91 -116.15
CA GLN A 371 -69.17 90.69 -117.41
C GLN A 371 -70.41 91.57 -117.55
N ARG A 372 -71.25 91.66 -116.51
CA ARG A 372 -72.41 92.57 -116.52
C ARG A 372 -71.98 94.03 -116.69
N TYR A 373 -70.88 94.43 -116.07
CA TYR A 373 -70.33 95.77 -116.22
C TYR A 373 -69.85 96.01 -117.66
N THR A 374 -69.16 95.05 -118.29
CA THR A 374 -68.74 95.17 -119.69
C THR A 374 -69.91 95.21 -120.67
N ASP A 375 -70.98 94.45 -120.43
CA ASP A 375 -72.18 94.47 -121.27
C ASP A 375 -72.94 95.79 -121.14
N TRP A 376 -73.02 96.34 -119.92
CA TRP A 376 -73.55 97.69 -119.69
C TRP A 376 -72.73 98.76 -120.42
N GLN A 377 -71.40 98.70 -120.34
CA GLN A 377 -70.51 99.63 -121.01
C GLN A 377 -70.70 99.58 -122.54
N ARG A 378 -70.79 98.37 -123.12
CA ARG A 378 -71.04 98.17 -124.55
C ARG A 378 -72.37 98.77 -124.97
N ALA A 379 -73.43 98.61 -124.18
CA ALA A 379 -74.74 99.20 -124.47
C ALA A 379 -74.72 100.75 -124.45
N VAL A 380 -73.95 101.35 -123.54
CA VAL A 380 -73.75 102.82 -123.49
C VAL A 380 -73.01 103.32 -124.73
N ASP A 381 -71.99 102.60 -125.20
CA ASP A 381 -71.22 103.00 -126.38
C ASP A 381 -72.04 102.87 -127.67
N THR A 382 -72.88 101.83 -127.81
CA THR A 382 -73.83 101.72 -128.94
C THR A 382 -74.83 102.88 -128.95
N ALA A 383 -75.38 103.24 -127.79
CA ALA A 383 -76.32 104.36 -127.67
C ALA A 383 -75.68 105.74 -127.98
N LYS A 384 -74.36 105.88 -127.82
CA LYS A 384 -73.63 107.07 -128.28
C LYS A 384 -73.47 107.06 -129.80
N HIS A 385 -73.11 105.93 -130.39
CA HIS A 385 -72.97 105.79 -131.83
C HIS A 385 -74.28 106.11 -132.57
N ASP A 386 -75.41 105.57 -132.10
CA ASP A 386 -76.73 105.84 -132.68
C ASP A 386 -77.12 107.34 -132.58
N ARG A 387 -76.70 108.02 -131.51
CA ARG A 387 -76.92 109.46 -131.32
C ARG A 387 -76.09 110.30 -132.30
N ASP A 388 -74.85 109.90 -132.55
CA ASP A 388 -73.95 110.62 -133.45
C ASP A 388 -74.39 110.48 -134.91
N VAL A 389 -74.88 109.29 -135.32
CA VAL A 389 -75.50 109.07 -136.64
C VAL A 389 -76.77 109.91 -136.83
N ALA A 390 -77.65 109.97 -135.83
CA ALA A 390 -78.86 110.80 -135.89
C ALA A 390 -78.56 112.32 -135.97
N ARG A 391 -77.34 112.74 -135.61
CA ARG A 391 -76.90 114.13 -135.65
C ARG A 391 -76.29 114.51 -137.00
N GLU A 392 -75.68 113.56 -137.71
CA GLU A 392 -75.22 113.73 -139.10
C GLU A 392 -76.40 113.82 -140.06
N ASP A 393 -77.39 112.92 -139.95
CA ASP A 393 -78.58 112.91 -140.82
C ASP A 393 -79.41 114.21 -140.73
N ALA A 394 -79.33 114.94 -139.61
CA ALA A 394 -80.05 116.20 -139.40
C ALA A 394 -79.37 117.42 -140.08
N ASN A 395 -78.08 117.33 -140.43
CA ASN A 395 -77.34 118.43 -141.07
C ASN A 395 -77.47 118.43 -142.60
N ASP A 396 -77.76 117.29 -143.24
CA ASP A 396 -77.88 117.18 -144.70
C ASP A 396 -79.23 117.69 -145.26
N LEU A 397 -80.15 118.11 -144.38
CA LEU A 397 -81.47 118.65 -144.75
C LEU A 397 -81.56 120.20 -144.71
N ARG A 398 -80.43 120.91 -144.71
CA ARG A 398 -80.35 122.37 -144.64
C ARG A 398 -79.37 122.95 -145.66
#